data_AF-A0A351TMG0-F1
#
_entry.id   AF-A0A351TMG0-F1
#
_cell.length_a   1.000
_cell.length_b   1.000
_cell.length_c   1.000
_cell.angle_alpha   90.00
_cell.angle_beta   90.00
_cell.angle_gamma   90.00
#
_symmetry.space_group_name_H-M   'P 1'
#
loop_
_entity.id
_entity.type
_entity.pdbx_description
1 polymer ?
#
loop_
_entity_poly.entity_id
_entity_poly.type
_entity_poly.pdbx_seq_one_letter_code
_entity_poly.pdbx_strand_id
1 'polypeptide(L)' 'RTGVISNISFDPSVVAERINRLLPENAFEFIITSSNFIFRKPNKRIFELALEKAGLRPDEVWYIGDQ' A
#
# COMPACT_ATOMS: atom_id res chain seq x y z
N ARG A 1 5.69 -7.01 -9.19
CA ARG A 1 5.48 -5.64 -8.67
C ARG A 1 4.93 -5.77 -7.27
N THR A 2 5.48 -5.04 -6.29
CA THR A 2 4.99 -5.12 -4.90
C THR A 2 4.69 -3.74 -4.36
N GLY A 3 3.69 -3.62 -3.49
CA GLY A 3 3.29 -2.36 -2.88
C GLY A 3 2.58 -2.60 -1.55
N VAL A 4 2.49 -1.55 -0.73
CA VAL A 4 1.92 -1.64 0.62
C VAL A 4 0.66 -0.79 0.73
N ILE A 5 -0.39 -1.35 1.34
CA ILE A 5 -1.63 -0.63 1.68
C ILE A 5 -1.86 -0.73 3.20
N SER A 6 -1.81 0.41 3.89
CA SER A 6 -1.91 0.46 5.36
C SER A 6 -2.90 1.54 5.85
N ASN A 7 -3.72 1.20 6.84
CA ASN A 7 -4.65 2.14 7.49
C ASN A 7 -3.94 3.04 8.53
N ILE A 8 -2.65 3.28 8.35
CA ILE A 8 -1.82 4.04 9.27
C ILE A 8 -1.99 5.55 9.04
N SER A 9 -2.09 6.31 10.13
CA SER A 9 -2.28 7.77 10.09
C SER A 9 -0.98 8.57 10.14
N PHE A 10 0.17 7.94 9.91
CA PHE A 10 1.48 8.61 9.84
C PHE A 10 1.78 9.08 8.42
N ASP A 11 2.71 10.04 8.31
CA ASP A 11 3.22 10.48 7.01
C ASP A 11 3.82 9.28 6.22
N PRO A 12 3.50 9.13 4.93
CA PRO A 12 4.01 8.02 4.13
C PRO A 12 5.53 7.90 4.12
N SER A 13 6.28 9.01 4.21
CA SER A 13 7.74 9.01 4.23
C SER A 13 8.29 8.32 5.48
N VAL A 14 7.67 8.56 6.64
CA VAL A 14 8.02 7.92 7.92
C VAL A 14 7.72 6.42 7.87
N VAL A 15 6.58 6.06 7.26
CA VAL A 15 6.19 4.65 7.08
C VAL A 15 7.17 3.95 6.13
N ALA A 16 7.56 4.60 5.03
CA ALA A 16 8.52 4.11 4.07
C ALA A 16 9.89 3.88 4.70
N GLU A 17 10.41 4.86 5.44
CA GLU A 17 11.68 4.75 6.15
C GLU A 17 11.68 3.55 7.10
N ARG A 18 10.62 3.38 7.89
CA ARG A 18 10.50 2.26 8.83
C ARG A 18 10.45 0.91 8.11
N ILE A 19 9.69 0.80 7.02
CA ILE A 19 9.61 -0.44 6.22
C ILE A 19 10.97 -0.77 5.61
N ASN A 20 11.63 0.19 4.98
CA ASN A 20 12.94 0.00 4.37
C ASN A 20 14.01 -0.36 5.39
N ARG A 21 13.91 0.16 6.62
CA ARG A 21 14.83 -0.22 7.70
C ARG A 21 14.62 -1.66 8.19
N LEU A 22 13.37 -2.12 8.27
CA LEU A 22 13.03 -3.46 8.78
C LEU A 22 13.11 -4.56 7.71
N LEU A 23 12.89 -4.19 6.45
CA LEU A 23 12.88 -5.07 5.29
C LEU A 23 13.82 -4.47 4.22
N PRO A 24 15.15 -4.44 4.44
CA PRO A 24 16.08 -3.74 3.56
C PRO A 24 16.08 -4.23 2.11
N GLU A 25 15.77 -5.51 1.89
CA GLU A 25 15.72 -6.14 0.57
C GLU A 25 14.33 -6.08 -0.10
N ASN A 26 13.42 -5.26 0.43
CA ASN A 26 12.10 -5.11 -0.19
C ASN A 26 12.21 -4.42 -1.56
N ALA A 27 11.25 -4.73 -2.44
CA ALA A 27 11.11 -4.09 -3.73
C ALA A 27 9.73 -3.39 -3.85
N PHE A 28 9.27 -2.78 -2.75
CA PHE A 28 7.99 -2.08 -2.74
C PHE A 28 8.09 -0.81 -3.60
N GLU A 29 7.32 -0.79 -4.69
CA GLU A 29 7.31 0.33 -5.64
C GLU A 29 6.50 1.51 -5.12
N PHE A 30 5.55 1.27 -4.22
CA PHE A 30 4.75 2.32 -3.59
C PHE A 30 4.16 1.89 -2.25
N ILE A 31 3.84 2.91 -1.45
CA ILE A 31 3.13 2.79 -0.19
C ILE A 31 1.90 3.70 -0.24
N ILE A 32 0.73 3.15 0.10
CA ILE A 32 -0.54 3.85 0.24
C ILE A 32 -0.94 3.80 1.71
N THR A 33 -1.09 4.97 2.31
CA THR A 33 -1.53 5.13 3.70
C THR A 33 -2.90 5.81 3.74
N SER A 34 -3.75 5.46 4.71
CA SER A 34 -5.03 6.15 4.91
C SER A 34 -4.88 7.58 5.44
N SER A 35 -3.67 8.02 5.82
CA SER A 35 -3.38 9.43 6.08
C SER A 35 -3.47 10.30 4.82
N ASN A 36 -3.09 9.74 3.66
CA ASN A 36 -3.06 10.49 2.40
C ASN A 36 -4.37 10.40 1.61
N PHE A 37 -5.21 9.42 1.92
CA PHE A 37 -6.44 9.16 1.20
C PHE A 37 -7.60 9.07 2.18
N ILE A 38 -8.72 9.74 1.86
CA ILE A 38 -9.95 9.73 2.68
C ILE A 38 -10.54 8.31 2.84
N PHE A 39 -10.06 7.36 2.04
CA PHE A 39 -10.47 5.96 2.06
C PHE A 39 -9.51 5.09 2.87
N ARG A 40 -10.09 4.24 3.72
CA ARG A 40 -9.39 3.22 4.51
C ARG A 40 -9.93 1.84 4.16
N LYS A 41 -9.12 0.79 4.29
CA LYS A 41 -9.61 -0.59 4.25
C LYS A 41 -10.72 -0.77 5.30
N PRO A 42 -11.83 -1.46 5.00
CA PRO A 42 -12.06 -2.28 3.80
C PRO A 42 -12.74 -1.54 2.63
N ASN A 43 -12.77 -0.21 2.59
CA ASN A 43 -13.38 0.52 1.47
C ASN A 43 -12.68 0.18 0.15
N LYS A 44 -13.45 -0.33 -0.84
CA LYS A 44 -12.95 -0.78 -2.15
C LYS A 44 -12.06 0.24 -2.86
N ARG A 45 -12.32 1.54 -2.68
CA ARG A 45 -11.58 2.64 -3.31
C ARG A 45 -10.07 2.60 -3.04
N ILE A 46 -9.65 2.14 -1.86
CA ILE A 46 -8.21 2.06 -1.55
C ILE A 46 -7.49 0.98 -2.36
N PHE A 47 -8.19 -0.11 -2.70
CA PHE A 47 -7.66 -1.17 -3.56
C PHE A 47 -7.68 -0.77 -5.03
N GLU A 48 -8.74 -0.08 -5.47
CA GLU A 48 -8.82 0.50 -6.83
C GLU A 48 -7.67 1.48 -7.08
N LEU A 49 -7.35 2.33 -6.11
CA LEU A 49 -6.20 3.24 -6.17
C LEU A 49 -4.86 2.48 -6.28
N ALA A 50 -4.71 1.38 -5.54
CA ALA A 50 -3.49 0.57 -5.60
C ALA A 50 -3.33 -0.09 -6.98
N LEU A 51 -4.42 -0.57 -7.58
CA LEU A 51 -4.45 -1.11 -8.93
C LEU A 51 -4.10 -0.06 -9.98
N GLU A 52 -4.68 1.14 -9.87
CA GLU A 52 -4.38 2.28 -10.75
C GLU A 52 -2.89 2.65 -10.67
N LYS A 53 -2.34 2.77 -9.46
CA LYS A 53 -0.91 3.06 -9.25
C LYS A 53 0.00 1.96 -9.77
N ALA A 54 -0.43 0.70 -9.66
CA ALA A 54 0.27 -0.44 -10.22
C ALA A 54 0.07 -0.61 -11.74
N GLY A 55 -0.93 0.04 -12.35
CA GLY A 55 -1.30 -0.20 -13.74
C GLY A 55 -1.65 -1.67 -14.04
N LEU A 56 -2.27 -2.36 -13.07
CA LEU A 56 -2.62 -3.78 -13.17
C LEU A 56 -4.13 -3.98 -13.02
N ARG A 57 -4.65 -5.07 -13.57
CA ARG A 57 -6.05 -5.49 -13.35
C ARG A 57 -6.19 -6.31 -12.06
N PRO A 58 -7.39 -6.36 -11.46
CA PRO A 58 -7.66 -7.17 -10.28
C PRO A 58 -7.29 -8.66 -10.42
N ASP A 59 -7.46 -9.24 -11.62
CA ASP A 59 -7.14 -10.63 -11.93
C ASP A 59 -5.63 -10.94 -11.97
N GLU A 60 -4.79 -9.91 -11.95
CA GLU A 60 -3.33 -10.02 -12.08
C GLU A 60 -2.59 -9.85 -10.74
N VAL A 61 -3.34 -9.63 -9.65
CA VAL A 61 -2.77 -9.28 -8.34
C VAL A 61 -3.22 -10.21 -7.24
N TRP A 62 -2.36 -10.35 -6.22
CA TRP A 62 -2.67 -11.03 -4.98
C TRP A 62 -2.64 -10.00 -3.84
N TYR A 63 -3.71 -9.95 -3.05
CA TYR A 63 -3.72 -9.22 -1.78
C TYR A 63 -3.38 -10.18 -0.65
N ILE A 64 -2.40 -9.81 0.17
CA ILE A 64 -1.99 -10.57 1.36
C ILE A 64 -2.07 -9.61 2.55
N GLY A 65 -2.81 -10.00 3.57
CA GLY A 65 -2.98 -9.26 4.81
C GLY A 65 -3.48 -10.19 5.92
N ASP A 66 -3.25 -9.80 7.17
CA ASP A 66 -3.74 -10.49 8.36
C ASP A 66 -5.18 -10.09 8.73
N GLN A 67 -5.66 -8.97 8.19
CA GLN A 67 -7.01 -8.39 8.40
C GLN A 67 -7.60 -7.77 7.14
#